data_AF-A0A857F2N0-F1
#
_entry.id   AF-A0A857F2N0-F1
#
_cell.length_a   1.000
_cell.length_b   1.000
_cell.length_c   1.000
_cell.angle_alpha   90.00
_cell.angle_beta   90.00
_cell.angle_gamma   90.00
#
_symmetry.space_group_name_H-M   'P 1'
#
loop_
_entity.id
_entity.type
_entity.pdbx_description
1 polymer ?
#
loop_
_entity_poly.entity_id
_entity_poly.type
_entity_poly.pdbx_seq_one_letter_code
_entity_poly.pdbx_strand_id
1 'polypeptide(L)'
;MSKNHLVSESFLTSLSDLELLSLHSEILIELRSRGVIRTKNNPVGDYAEWLVSKALGMTLLSNSSAGADAIDTDDKKVQIKARRVTPDNPSRQLSALRNYEAADFDYLIAVIFDETYNVLDAYKIPHEVIRDYARHSDYVNAHIVNLKGAILTDPRVISIKEDLIVRSSASAIEVPIQTPPPETMEEVLNQPEKITSSATLARLLKAIGMECFVNYYHHFADSNLSSADIIEQMHSREGYTEKSCRSRLSKARKVIGDGLSIEALMLIADSGRIQDSVRNDSLKLISVLSKTVCKTL
;
A
#
# COMPACT_ATOMS: atom_id res chain seq x y z
N MET A 1 -11.74 -20.76 17.92
CA MET A 1 -10.53 -20.73 17.07
C MET A 1 -9.38 -20.28 17.97
N SER A 2 -8.30 -21.05 18.03
CA SER A 2 -7.11 -20.65 18.79
C SER A 2 -6.56 -19.38 18.16
N LYS A 3 -6.50 -18.27 18.91
CA LYS A 3 -5.81 -17.08 18.43
C LYS A 3 -4.34 -17.47 18.28
N ASN A 4 -3.80 -17.33 17.06
CA ASN A 4 -2.36 -17.46 16.83
C ASN A 4 -1.65 -16.26 17.46
N HIS A 5 -1.57 -16.21 18.78
CA HIS A 5 -0.69 -15.29 19.50
C HIS A 5 0.74 -15.78 19.32
N LEU A 6 1.32 -15.43 18.17
CA LEU A 6 2.71 -15.71 17.83
C LEU A 6 3.70 -14.92 18.70
N VAL A 7 3.19 -13.93 19.44
CA VAL A 7 3.95 -13.03 20.31
C VAL A 7 3.18 -12.86 21.61
N SER A 8 3.88 -12.85 22.75
CA SER A 8 3.24 -12.65 24.05
C SER A 8 2.64 -11.24 24.15
N GLU A 9 1.46 -11.12 24.77
CA GLU A 9 0.85 -9.80 25.03
C GLU A 9 1.78 -8.88 25.84
N SER A 10 2.63 -9.46 26.69
CA SER A 10 3.64 -8.73 27.46
C SER A 10 4.72 -8.06 26.59
N PHE A 11 5.07 -8.65 25.43
CA PHE A 11 6.05 -8.04 24.55
C PHE A 11 5.46 -6.82 23.85
N LEU A 12 4.27 -6.95 23.26
CA LEU A 12 3.64 -5.84 22.54
C LEU A 12 3.31 -4.65 23.45
N THR A 13 2.89 -4.90 24.69
CA THR A 13 2.61 -3.85 25.68
C THR A 13 3.86 -3.17 26.23
N SER A 14 5.04 -3.77 26.05
CA SER A 14 6.33 -3.18 26.45
C SER A 14 6.92 -2.22 25.41
N LEU A 15 6.45 -2.28 24.16
CA LEU A 15 6.93 -1.43 23.07
C LEU A 15 6.21 -0.08 23.06
N SER A 16 6.95 0.98 22.75
CA SER A 16 6.40 2.29 22.43
C SER A 16 5.65 2.29 21.09
N ASP A 17 4.84 3.33 20.85
CA ASP A 17 4.13 3.51 19.59
C ASP A 17 5.07 3.48 18.37
N LEU A 18 6.26 4.09 18.48
CA LEU A 18 7.24 4.11 17.39
C LEU A 18 7.86 2.74 17.14
N GLU A 19 8.13 1.97 18.19
CA GLU A 19 8.65 0.60 18.07
C GLU A 19 7.60 -0.33 17.45
N LEU A 20 6.32 -0.20 17.81
CA LEU A 20 5.23 -0.93 17.19
C LEU A 20 5.12 -0.63 15.69
N LEU A 21 5.22 0.64 15.29
CA LEU A 21 5.23 1.05 13.89
C LEU A 21 6.47 0.58 13.14
N SER A 22 7.62 0.53 13.81
CA SER A 22 8.89 0.02 13.26
C SER A 22 8.79 -1.48 13.01
N LEU A 23 8.30 -2.25 13.99
CA LEU A 23 8.01 -3.67 13.86
C LEU A 23 7.01 -3.94 12.73
N HIS A 24 5.95 -3.15 12.62
CA HIS A 24 5.01 -3.25 11.50
C HIS A 24 5.70 -3.05 10.13
N SER A 25 6.58 -2.05 10.02
CA SER A 25 7.35 -1.81 8.80
C SER A 25 8.28 -2.96 8.46
N GLU A 26 8.97 -3.53 9.45
CA GLU A 26 9.86 -4.69 9.28
C GLU A 26 9.09 -5.93 8.81
N ILE A 27 7.92 -6.20 9.39
CA ILE A 27 7.03 -7.28 8.95
C ILE A 27 6.65 -7.11 7.47
N LEU A 28 6.29 -5.89 7.05
CA LEU A 28 5.95 -5.63 5.64
C LEU A 28 7.17 -5.75 4.72
N ILE A 29 8.37 -5.39 5.18
CA ILE A 29 9.61 -5.58 4.43
C ILE A 29 9.85 -7.08 4.19
N GLU A 30 9.69 -7.89 5.23
CA GLU A 30 9.92 -9.32 5.16
C GLU A 30 8.86 -10.04 4.32
N LEU A 31 7.59 -9.68 4.44
CA LEU A 31 6.55 -10.21 3.55
C LEU A 31 6.84 -9.89 2.08
N ARG A 32 7.39 -8.71 1.80
CA ARG A 32 7.79 -8.32 0.45
C ARG A 32 9.03 -9.05 -0.03
N SER A 33 10.03 -9.29 0.83
CA SER A 33 11.23 -10.07 0.49
C SER A 33 10.85 -11.49 0.06
N ARG A 34 9.85 -12.08 0.71
CA ARG A 34 9.26 -13.39 0.38
C ARG A 34 8.35 -13.39 -0.85
N GLY A 35 8.12 -12.24 -1.48
CA GLY A 35 7.21 -12.09 -2.61
C GLY A 35 5.73 -12.24 -2.26
N VAL A 36 5.37 -12.23 -0.97
CA VAL A 36 3.97 -12.38 -0.51
C VAL A 36 3.16 -11.11 -0.74
N ILE A 37 3.79 -9.94 -0.58
CA ILE A 37 3.16 -8.65 -0.88
C ILE A 37 3.98 -7.85 -1.89
N ARG A 38 3.31 -6.98 -2.65
CA ARG A 38 3.92 -6.20 -3.74
C ARG A 38 4.17 -4.75 -3.32
N THR A 39 3.33 -4.25 -2.40
CA THR A 39 3.34 -2.90 -1.85
C THR A 39 3.55 -2.94 -0.33
N LYS A 40 3.95 -1.80 0.24
CA LYS A 40 4.06 -1.63 1.71
C LYS A 40 2.79 -0.99 2.31
N ASN A 41 1.65 -1.14 1.63
CA ASN A 41 0.37 -0.64 2.13
C ASN A 41 -0.29 -1.72 3.01
N ASN A 42 -1.61 -1.59 3.24
CA ASN A 42 -2.39 -2.64 3.88
C ASN A 42 -2.22 -3.97 3.11
N PRO A 43 -1.69 -5.03 3.75
CA PRO A 43 -1.28 -6.26 3.05
C PRO A 43 -2.45 -7.12 2.57
N VAL A 44 -3.69 -6.85 2.98
CA VAL A 44 -4.86 -7.72 2.70
C VAL A 44 -5.05 -7.99 1.20
N GLY A 45 -4.90 -6.97 0.36
CA GLY A 45 -5.07 -7.10 -1.10
C GLY A 45 -3.96 -7.95 -1.70
N ASP A 46 -2.72 -7.50 -1.54
CA ASP A 46 -1.55 -8.19 -2.09
C ASP A 46 -1.42 -9.64 -1.57
N TYR A 47 -1.74 -9.88 -0.30
CA TYR A 47 -1.74 -11.22 0.28
C TYR A 47 -2.79 -12.12 -0.38
N ALA A 48 -4.00 -11.61 -0.66
CA ALA A 48 -5.02 -12.37 -1.37
C ALA A 48 -4.59 -12.70 -2.80
N GLU A 49 -4.03 -11.73 -3.51
CA GLU A 49 -3.51 -11.92 -4.87
C GLU A 49 -2.43 -13.01 -4.89
N TRP A 50 -1.45 -12.95 -3.98
CA TRP A 50 -0.41 -13.96 -3.85
C TRP A 50 -0.99 -15.33 -3.48
N LEU A 51 -1.85 -15.39 -2.48
CA LEU A 51 -2.42 -16.65 -1.98
C LEU A 51 -3.24 -17.36 -3.06
N VAL A 52 -4.13 -16.63 -3.73
CA VAL A 52 -4.96 -17.14 -4.82
C VAL A 52 -4.10 -17.60 -5.99
N SER A 53 -3.13 -16.78 -6.40
CA SER A 53 -2.29 -17.11 -7.54
C SER A 53 -1.41 -18.33 -7.27
N LYS A 54 -0.82 -18.43 -6.07
CA LYS A 54 -0.03 -19.58 -5.66
C LYS A 54 -0.90 -20.84 -5.56
N ALA A 55 -2.08 -20.74 -4.96
CA ALA A 55 -2.97 -21.89 -4.78
C ALA A 55 -3.53 -22.39 -6.12
N LEU A 56 -3.91 -21.50 -7.03
CA LEU A 56 -4.61 -21.87 -8.27
C LEU A 56 -3.70 -21.87 -9.52
N GLY A 57 -2.41 -21.60 -9.37
CA GLY A 57 -1.45 -21.57 -10.48
C GLY A 57 -1.65 -20.40 -11.45
N MET A 58 -2.15 -19.26 -10.95
CA MET A 58 -2.41 -18.08 -11.78
C MET A 58 -1.17 -17.20 -11.94
N THR A 59 -1.12 -16.45 -13.05
CA THR A 59 -0.07 -15.47 -13.30
C THR A 59 -0.54 -14.08 -12.91
N LEU A 60 0.12 -13.45 -11.93
CA LEU A 60 -0.19 -12.08 -11.52
C LEU A 60 0.17 -11.07 -12.61
N LEU A 61 -0.77 -10.17 -12.90
CA LEU A 61 -0.55 -9.02 -13.77
C LEU A 61 0.20 -7.91 -13.04
N SER A 62 0.83 -7.02 -13.80
CA SER A 62 1.49 -5.84 -13.24
C SER A 62 0.48 -4.92 -12.53
N ASN A 63 0.93 -4.16 -11.52
CA ASN A 63 0.09 -3.20 -10.78
C ASN A 63 -0.48 -2.06 -11.65
N SER A 64 -0.07 -1.95 -12.91
CA SER A 64 -0.52 -0.94 -13.87
C SER A 64 -1.50 -1.50 -14.91
N SER A 65 -1.82 -2.78 -14.86
CA SER A 65 -2.83 -3.40 -15.72
C SER A 65 -4.22 -2.93 -15.28
N ALA A 66 -4.96 -2.29 -16.18
CA ALA A 66 -6.32 -1.88 -15.89
C ALA A 66 -7.25 -3.11 -15.84
N GLY A 67 -8.02 -3.21 -14.75
CA GLY A 67 -9.23 -4.04 -14.69
C GLY A 67 -9.07 -5.53 -14.38
N ALA A 68 -7.85 -6.07 -14.27
CA ALA A 68 -7.61 -7.45 -13.83
C ALA A 68 -6.30 -7.55 -13.02
N ASP A 69 -6.25 -8.50 -12.07
CA ASP A 69 -5.10 -8.70 -11.19
C ASP A 69 -4.28 -9.94 -11.57
N ALA A 70 -4.90 -10.94 -12.22
CA ALA A 70 -4.24 -12.18 -12.63
C ALA A 70 -4.83 -12.76 -13.92
N ILE A 71 -4.11 -13.69 -14.53
CA ILE A 71 -4.55 -14.57 -15.62
C ILE A 71 -4.55 -16.01 -15.10
N ASP A 72 -5.66 -16.75 -15.32
CA ASP A 72 -5.74 -18.17 -14.95
C ASP A 72 -5.07 -19.09 -15.98
N THR A 73 -5.11 -20.40 -15.73
CA THR A 73 -4.49 -21.40 -16.61
C THR A 73 -5.19 -21.57 -17.96
N ASP A 74 -6.40 -21.02 -18.10
CA ASP A 74 -7.23 -21.04 -19.32
C ASP A 74 -7.23 -19.66 -20.02
N ASP A 75 -6.23 -18.81 -19.74
CA ASP A 75 -6.06 -17.44 -20.24
C ASP A 75 -7.21 -16.46 -19.88
N LYS A 76 -8.00 -16.76 -18.85
CA LYS A 76 -9.06 -15.86 -18.37
C LYS A 76 -8.50 -14.79 -17.46
N LYS A 77 -9.00 -13.58 -17.61
CA LYS A 77 -8.69 -12.42 -16.77
C LYS A 77 -9.46 -12.49 -15.45
N VAL A 78 -8.75 -12.36 -14.35
CA VAL A 78 -9.29 -12.50 -13.00
C VAL A 78 -9.09 -11.22 -12.22
N GLN A 79 -10.16 -10.68 -11.65
CA GLN A 79 -10.07 -9.67 -10.60
C GLN A 79 -10.09 -10.39 -9.24
N ILE A 80 -9.22 -9.99 -8.33
CA ILE A 80 -9.11 -10.51 -6.96
C ILE A 80 -9.46 -9.38 -6.00
N LYS A 81 -10.41 -9.62 -5.10
CA LYS A 81 -10.76 -8.70 -4.02
C LYS A 81 -10.76 -9.44 -2.69
N ALA A 82 -10.37 -8.75 -1.63
CA ALA A 82 -10.37 -9.33 -0.30
C ALA A 82 -10.90 -8.37 0.76
N ARG A 83 -11.37 -8.97 1.86
CA ARG A 83 -11.82 -8.27 3.05
C ARG A 83 -11.34 -9.00 4.30
N ARG A 84 -10.72 -8.26 5.21
CA ARG A 84 -10.45 -8.73 6.58
C ARG A 84 -11.62 -8.32 7.47
N VAL A 85 -12.28 -9.28 8.10
CA VAL A 85 -13.34 -9.01 9.09
C VAL A 85 -12.75 -9.06 10.50
N THR A 86 -13.25 -8.21 11.38
CA THR A 86 -12.91 -8.18 12.80
C THR A 86 -14.20 -8.15 13.63
N PRO A 87 -14.15 -8.46 14.93
CA PRO A 87 -15.33 -8.30 15.80
C PRO A 87 -15.95 -6.90 15.72
N ASP A 88 -15.13 -5.85 15.63
CA ASP A 88 -15.60 -4.45 15.51
C ASP A 88 -16.09 -4.08 14.11
N ASN A 89 -15.68 -4.83 13.08
CA ASN A 89 -16.09 -4.60 11.69
C ASN A 89 -16.37 -5.93 10.97
N PRO A 90 -17.55 -6.53 11.21
CA PRO A 90 -17.93 -7.81 10.62
C PRO A 90 -18.38 -7.67 9.15
N SER A 91 -18.29 -6.47 8.55
CA SER A 91 -18.75 -6.23 7.18
C SER A 91 -17.91 -7.00 6.16
N ARG A 92 -18.60 -7.80 5.35
CA ARG A 92 -18.06 -8.56 4.21
C ARG A 92 -18.19 -7.78 2.88
N GLN A 93 -18.33 -6.46 2.96
CA GLN A 93 -18.34 -5.58 1.80
C GLN A 93 -16.94 -5.49 1.18
N LEU A 94 -16.86 -5.74 -0.13
CA LEU A 94 -15.65 -5.61 -0.91
C LEU A 94 -15.41 -4.15 -1.30
N SER A 95 -14.18 -3.82 -1.68
CA SER A 95 -13.89 -2.54 -2.31
C SER A 95 -14.58 -2.44 -3.68
N ALA A 96 -14.85 -1.20 -4.10
CA ALA A 96 -15.66 -0.92 -5.27
C ALA A 96 -15.05 -1.48 -6.56
N LEU A 97 -15.90 -2.14 -7.37
CA LEU A 97 -15.59 -2.62 -8.72
C LEU A 97 -15.92 -1.50 -9.71
N ARG A 98 -14.88 -0.83 -10.19
CA ARG A 98 -14.99 0.27 -11.16
C ARG A 98 -15.00 -0.28 -12.58
N ASN A 99 -15.46 0.53 -13.52
CA ASN A 99 -15.48 0.20 -14.96
C ASN A 99 -16.11 -1.17 -15.25
N TYR A 100 -17.14 -1.54 -14.48
CA TYR A 100 -17.79 -2.84 -14.64
C TYR A 100 -18.24 -3.10 -16.09
N GLU A 101 -18.82 -2.09 -16.74
CA GLU A 101 -19.26 -2.17 -18.15
C GLU A 101 -18.14 -2.44 -19.16
N ALA A 102 -16.88 -2.18 -18.81
CA ALA A 102 -15.75 -2.45 -19.70
C ALA A 102 -15.44 -3.95 -19.82
N ALA A 103 -15.98 -4.78 -18.92
CA ALA A 103 -15.77 -6.23 -18.90
C ALA A 103 -14.28 -6.63 -18.94
N ASP A 104 -13.44 -5.89 -18.23
CA ASP A 104 -11.97 -6.09 -18.23
C ASP A 104 -11.51 -7.40 -17.58
N PHE A 105 -12.42 -8.13 -16.92
CA PHE A 105 -12.17 -9.41 -16.28
C PHE A 105 -13.35 -10.38 -16.47
N ASP A 106 -13.06 -11.67 -16.60
CA ASP A 106 -14.03 -12.75 -16.83
C ASP A 106 -14.75 -13.19 -15.55
N TYR A 107 -14.04 -13.17 -14.42
CA TYR A 107 -14.63 -13.48 -13.12
C TYR A 107 -13.87 -12.83 -11.96
N LEU A 108 -14.57 -12.69 -10.84
CA LEU A 108 -14.06 -12.21 -9.57
C LEU A 108 -13.70 -13.38 -8.67
N ILE A 109 -12.51 -13.36 -8.07
CA ILE A 109 -12.22 -14.12 -6.86
C ILE A 109 -12.33 -13.20 -5.66
N ALA A 110 -13.18 -13.57 -4.71
CA ALA A 110 -13.43 -12.81 -3.50
C ALA A 110 -13.04 -13.62 -2.26
N VAL A 111 -12.12 -13.09 -1.45
CA VAL A 111 -11.58 -13.77 -0.25
C VAL A 111 -11.96 -13.01 1.03
N ILE A 112 -12.49 -13.72 2.02
CA ILE A 112 -12.78 -13.20 3.35
C ILE A 112 -11.78 -13.79 4.33
N PHE A 113 -11.01 -12.93 4.99
CA PHE A 113 -10.08 -13.31 6.04
C PHE A 113 -10.62 -12.97 7.42
N ASP A 114 -10.26 -13.75 8.43
CA ASP A 114 -10.41 -13.36 9.83
C ASP A 114 -9.37 -12.31 10.26
N GLU A 115 -9.44 -11.87 11.52
CA GLU A 115 -8.54 -10.86 12.08
C GLU A 115 -7.06 -11.27 12.06
N THR A 116 -6.80 -12.58 11.99
CA THR A 116 -5.48 -13.21 11.96
C THR A 116 -5.06 -13.71 10.56
N TYR A 117 -5.76 -13.25 9.50
CA TYR A 117 -5.47 -13.59 8.10
C TYR A 117 -5.76 -15.05 7.69
N ASN A 118 -6.48 -15.84 8.49
CA ASN A 118 -6.96 -17.15 8.02
C ASN A 118 -8.12 -16.97 7.06
N VAL A 119 -8.20 -17.83 6.04
CA VAL A 119 -9.31 -17.83 5.08
C VAL A 119 -10.58 -18.32 5.77
N LEU A 120 -11.55 -17.42 5.95
CA LEU A 120 -12.89 -17.77 6.41
C LEU A 120 -13.72 -18.33 5.26
N ASP A 121 -13.73 -17.62 4.13
CA ASP A 121 -14.45 -18.01 2.91
C ASP A 121 -13.71 -17.49 1.67
N ALA A 122 -13.87 -18.18 0.54
CA ALA A 122 -13.39 -17.70 -0.75
C ALA A 122 -14.33 -18.18 -1.86
N TYR A 123 -14.64 -17.29 -2.81
CA TYR A 123 -15.60 -17.57 -3.88
C TYR A 123 -15.06 -17.13 -5.24
N LYS A 124 -15.31 -17.95 -6.26
CA LYS A 124 -15.22 -17.61 -7.68
C LYS A 124 -16.61 -17.21 -8.18
N ILE A 125 -16.74 -15.97 -8.65
CA ILE A 125 -18.01 -15.33 -9.03
C ILE A 125 -17.89 -14.88 -10.50
N PRO A 126 -18.64 -15.46 -11.44
CA PRO A 126 -18.62 -15.02 -12.84
C PRO A 126 -18.99 -13.54 -12.96
N HIS A 127 -18.40 -12.84 -13.94
CA HIS A 127 -18.62 -11.39 -14.10
C HIS A 127 -20.11 -11.04 -14.13
N GLU A 128 -20.91 -11.75 -14.92
CA GLU A 128 -22.36 -11.54 -15.07
C GLU A 128 -23.15 -11.60 -13.75
N VAL A 129 -22.73 -12.43 -12.80
CA VAL A 129 -23.41 -12.63 -11.51
C VAL A 129 -23.26 -11.40 -10.62
N ILE A 130 -22.18 -10.64 -10.80
CA ILE A 130 -21.89 -9.46 -9.97
C ILE A 130 -23.01 -8.43 -10.08
N ARG A 131 -23.57 -8.20 -11.27
CA ARG A 131 -24.65 -7.22 -11.48
C ARG A 131 -25.92 -7.56 -10.70
N ASP A 132 -26.25 -8.84 -10.56
CA ASP A 132 -27.45 -9.29 -9.86
C ASP A 132 -27.43 -8.95 -8.37
N TYR A 133 -26.23 -8.81 -7.78
CA TYR A 133 -26.04 -8.66 -6.34
C TYR A 133 -25.30 -7.38 -5.92
N ALA A 134 -24.64 -6.69 -6.86
CA ALA A 134 -23.92 -5.47 -6.55
C ALA A 134 -24.87 -4.28 -6.46
N ARG A 135 -24.65 -3.44 -5.44
CA ARG A 135 -25.27 -2.13 -5.39
C ARG A 135 -24.46 -1.16 -6.25
N HIS A 136 -25.11 -0.49 -7.20
CA HIS A 136 -24.50 0.65 -7.90
C HIS A 136 -24.34 1.85 -6.95
N SER A 137 -23.20 2.51 -7.01
CA SER A 137 -22.93 3.74 -6.28
C SER A 137 -22.53 4.85 -7.25
N ASP A 138 -23.42 5.82 -7.44
CA ASP A 138 -23.20 6.96 -8.34
C ASP A 138 -22.01 7.81 -7.91
N TYR A 139 -21.81 7.97 -6.59
CA TYR A 139 -20.72 8.79 -6.03
C TYR A 139 -19.32 8.29 -6.41
N VAL A 140 -19.12 6.96 -6.47
CA VAL A 140 -17.84 6.36 -6.89
C VAL A 140 -17.88 5.78 -8.30
N ASN A 141 -19.01 5.91 -8.99
CA ASN A 141 -19.32 5.29 -10.28
C ASN A 141 -18.83 3.83 -10.35
N ALA A 142 -19.33 3.00 -9.43
CA ALA A 142 -18.84 1.65 -9.24
C ALA A 142 -19.88 0.71 -8.63
N HIS A 143 -19.63 -0.58 -8.80
CA HIS A 143 -20.43 -1.66 -8.24
C HIS A 143 -19.84 -2.13 -6.91
N ILE A 144 -20.66 -2.19 -5.87
CA ILE A 144 -20.25 -2.61 -4.53
C ILE A 144 -20.91 -3.95 -4.20
N VAL A 145 -20.10 -4.99 -4.04
CA VAL A 145 -20.54 -6.33 -3.66
C VAL A 145 -20.38 -6.52 -2.16
N ASN A 146 -21.39 -7.11 -1.51
CA ASN A 146 -21.31 -7.57 -0.14
C ASN A 146 -21.51 -9.09 -0.12
N LEU A 147 -20.49 -9.84 0.31
CA LEU A 147 -20.52 -11.31 0.32
C LEU A 147 -21.35 -11.82 1.50
N LYS A 148 -22.67 -11.66 1.42
CA LYS A 148 -23.65 -12.16 2.39
C LYS A 148 -25.00 -12.40 1.73
N GLY A 149 -25.81 -13.30 2.30
CA GLY A 149 -27.16 -13.57 1.81
C GLY A 149 -27.17 -14.31 0.47
N ALA A 150 -28.10 -13.93 -0.42
CA ALA A 150 -28.47 -14.71 -1.61
C ALA A 150 -27.30 -15.00 -2.59
N ILE A 151 -26.30 -14.11 -2.70
CA ILE A 151 -25.12 -14.36 -3.54
C ILE A 151 -24.35 -15.62 -3.12
N LEU A 152 -24.37 -15.98 -1.83
CA LEU A 152 -23.64 -17.15 -1.32
C LEU A 152 -24.35 -18.47 -1.63
N THR A 153 -25.61 -18.41 -2.06
CA THR A 153 -26.44 -19.57 -2.42
C THR A 153 -26.73 -19.64 -3.93
N ASP A 154 -26.25 -18.67 -4.72
CA ASP A 154 -26.37 -18.73 -6.17
C ASP A 154 -25.51 -19.89 -6.72
N PRO A 155 -26.09 -20.82 -7.50
CA PRO A 155 -25.37 -21.99 -8.01
C PRO A 155 -24.21 -21.64 -8.96
N ARG A 156 -24.17 -20.43 -9.51
CA ARG A 156 -23.06 -19.93 -10.35
C ARG A 156 -21.86 -19.48 -9.51
N VAL A 157 -22.04 -19.27 -8.20
CA VAL A 157 -20.97 -18.88 -7.27
C VAL A 157 -20.33 -20.12 -6.67
N ILE A 158 -19.05 -20.32 -6.97
CA ILE A 158 -18.32 -21.54 -6.59
C ILE A 158 -17.44 -21.21 -5.38
N SER A 159 -17.59 -21.96 -4.29
CA SER A 159 -16.65 -21.88 -3.17
C SER A 159 -15.31 -22.49 -3.58
N ILE A 160 -14.22 -21.74 -3.36
CA ILE A 160 -12.83 -22.17 -3.59
C ILE A 160 -12.03 -22.17 -2.28
N LYS A 161 -12.72 -22.13 -1.13
CA LYS A 161 -12.10 -22.04 0.20
C LYS A 161 -11.07 -23.15 0.43
N GLU A 162 -11.45 -24.40 0.15
CA GLU A 162 -10.59 -25.56 0.40
C GLU A 162 -9.34 -25.55 -0.48
N ASP A 163 -9.43 -25.06 -1.72
CA ASP A 163 -8.28 -24.92 -2.62
C ASP A 163 -7.23 -23.97 -2.01
N LEU A 164 -7.66 -22.91 -1.33
CA LEU A 164 -6.77 -21.95 -0.68
C LEU A 164 -6.17 -22.49 0.63
N ILE A 165 -6.90 -23.34 1.37
CA ILE A 165 -6.44 -23.90 2.64
C ILE A 165 -5.44 -25.03 2.41
N VAL A 166 -5.78 -26.05 1.62
CA VAL A 166 -4.98 -27.27 1.43
C VAL A 166 -3.60 -26.96 0.82
N ARG A 167 -3.54 -26.00 -0.11
CA ARG A 167 -2.30 -25.63 -0.82
C ARG A 167 -1.43 -24.62 -0.07
N SER A 168 -1.95 -23.99 0.98
CA SER A 168 -1.15 -23.16 1.89
C SER A 168 -0.28 -23.99 2.84
N SER A 169 -0.77 -25.17 3.25
CA SER A 169 -0.13 -26.08 4.20
C SER A 169 0.98 -26.93 3.56
N ALA A 170 0.84 -27.27 2.27
CA ALA A 170 1.82 -28.07 1.53
C ALA A 170 3.17 -27.34 1.27
N SER A 171 3.26 -26.04 1.57
CA SER A 171 4.48 -25.24 1.42
C SER A 171 5.23 -25.00 2.75
N ALA A 172 4.75 -25.56 3.87
CA ALA A 172 5.31 -25.33 5.21
C ALA A 172 6.38 -26.36 5.63
N ILE A 173 6.75 -27.30 4.77
CA ILE A 173 7.79 -28.31 5.07
C ILE A 173 8.89 -28.22 4.01
N GLU A 174 9.94 -27.48 4.33
CA GLU A 174 11.36 -27.79 4.08
C GLU A 174 12.22 -26.51 4.15
N VAL A 175 12.74 -26.20 5.34
CA VAL A 175 14.16 -25.85 5.54
C VAL A 175 14.57 -26.37 6.93
N PRO A 176 15.64 -27.19 7.06
CA PRO A 176 16.13 -27.65 8.35
C PRO A 176 16.70 -26.48 9.17
N ILE A 177 16.25 -26.37 10.42
CA ILE A 177 16.82 -25.48 11.43
C ILE A 177 18.21 -26.03 11.79
N GLN A 178 19.26 -25.34 11.37
CA GLN A 178 20.57 -25.42 12.01
C GLN A 178 20.71 -24.22 12.96
N THR A 179 20.61 -24.50 14.25
CA THR A 179 21.01 -23.61 15.34
C THR A 179 22.51 -23.34 15.28
N PRO A 180 22.98 -22.08 15.32
CA PRO A 180 24.36 -21.78 15.67
C PRO A 180 24.53 -21.71 17.21
N PRO A 181 25.74 -21.98 17.74
CA PRO A 181 26.01 -22.03 19.17
C PRO A 181 26.26 -20.63 19.78
N PRO A 182 26.26 -20.50 21.12
CA PRO A 182 26.40 -19.23 21.80
C PRO A 182 27.87 -18.92 22.10
N GLU A 183 28.40 -17.79 21.62
CA GLU A 183 29.68 -17.25 22.13
C GLU A 183 29.63 -15.71 22.30
N THR A 184 29.77 -15.33 23.57
CA THR A 184 30.48 -14.21 24.21
C THR A 184 30.61 -12.83 23.55
N MET A 185 30.06 -11.86 24.31
CA MET A 185 30.44 -10.45 24.53
C MET A 185 31.46 -9.76 23.62
N GLU A 186 31.07 -8.61 23.08
CA GLU A 186 31.89 -7.39 23.18
C GLU A 186 31.02 -6.13 23.13
N GLU A 187 31.24 -5.25 24.10
CA GLU A 187 30.67 -3.90 24.18
C GLU A 187 31.28 -3.01 23.09
N VAL A 188 30.46 -2.39 22.25
CA VAL A 188 30.82 -1.12 21.61
C VAL A 188 29.64 -0.16 21.70
N LEU A 189 29.82 0.81 22.58
CA LEU A 189 29.12 2.08 22.64
C LEU A 189 29.19 2.80 21.28
N ASN A 190 28.05 3.14 20.67
CA ASN A 190 27.88 4.41 19.93
C ASN A 190 26.41 4.71 19.57
N GLN A 191 25.93 5.78 20.21
CA GLN A 191 24.93 6.82 19.85
C GLN A 191 23.81 6.56 18.80
N PRO A 192 22.61 7.14 19.01
CA PRO A 192 21.44 6.91 18.18
C PRO A 192 21.57 7.60 16.82
N GLU A 193 21.74 6.83 15.75
CA GLU A 193 21.62 7.37 14.40
C GLU A 193 20.14 7.66 14.08
N LYS A 194 19.87 8.92 13.80
CA LYS A 194 18.62 9.46 13.26
C LYS A 194 18.42 8.92 11.84
N ILE A 195 17.75 7.78 11.69
CA ILE A 195 17.54 7.13 10.38
C ILE A 195 16.52 7.90 9.54
N THR A 196 17.00 8.94 8.86
CA THR A 196 16.30 9.56 7.73
C THR A 196 16.88 8.94 6.47
N SER A 197 16.42 7.75 6.09
CA SER A 197 17.00 7.09 4.92
C SER A 197 16.60 7.84 3.63
N SER A 198 17.60 8.19 2.81
CA SER A 198 17.45 8.76 1.47
C SER A 198 16.38 8.02 0.62
N ALA A 199 16.27 6.69 0.80
CA ALA A 199 15.23 5.86 0.16
C ALA A 199 13.79 6.23 0.56
N THR A 200 13.55 6.62 1.81
CA THR A 200 12.24 7.07 2.29
C THR A 200 11.89 8.44 1.70
N LEU A 201 12.85 9.35 1.65
CA LEU A 201 12.69 10.68 1.07
C LEU A 201 12.38 10.59 -0.44
N ALA A 202 13.11 9.75 -1.18
CA ALA A 202 12.85 9.48 -2.59
C ALA A 202 11.41 8.97 -2.85
N ARG A 203 10.89 8.10 -1.98
CA ARG A 203 9.49 7.62 -2.07
C ARG A 203 8.48 8.72 -1.82
N LEU A 204 8.72 9.60 -0.84
CA LEU A 204 7.86 10.76 -0.58
C LEU A 204 7.84 11.70 -1.77
N LEU A 205 9.00 12.02 -2.34
CA LEU A 205 9.13 12.85 -3.54
C LEU A 205 8.38 12.27 -4.75
N LYS A 206 8.43 10.95 -4.93
CA LYS A 206 7.65 10.28 -5.99
C LYS A 206 6.14 10.39 -5.77
N ALA A 207 5.68 10.31 -4.52
CA ALA A 207 4.26 10.46 -4.17
C ALA A 207 3.77 11.91 -4.24
N ILE A 208 4.65 12.88 -3.97
CA ILE A 208 4.36 14.31 -4.15
C ILE A 208 4.38 14.68 -5.65
N GLY A 209 5.29 14.07 -6.40
CA GLY A 209 5.70 14.54 -7.72
C GLY A 209 6.86 15.50 -7.56
N MET A 210 8.02 15.17 -8.15
CA MET A 210 9.25 15.96 -8.01
C MET A 210 9.07 17.40 -8.53
N GLU A 211 8.47 17.55 -9.71
CA GLU A 211 8.13 18.85 -10.28
C GLU A 211 7.13 19.62 -9.41
N CYS A 212 6.10 18.96 -8.89
CA CYS A 212 5.14 19.57 -7.98
C CYS A 212 5.81 20.08 -6.70
N PHE A 213 6.76 19.33 -6.14
CA PHE A 213 7.49 19.73 -4.94
C PHE A 213 8.29 21.02 -5.18
N VAL A 214 8.94 21.14 -6.33
CA VAL A 214 9.74 22.32 -6.70
C VAL A 214 8.85 23.53 -7.00
N ASN A 215 7.88 23.37 -7.91
CA ASN A 215 7.04 24.48 -8.38
C ASN A 215 6.21 25.11 -7.25
N TYR A 216 5.80 24.31 -6.26
CA TYR A 216 4.99 24.77 -5.14
C TYR A 216 5.77 24.85 -3.82
N TYR A 217 7.11 24.73 -3.83
CA TYR A 217 7.92 24.68 -2.61
C TYR A 217 7.60 25.84 -1.64
N HIS A 218 7.58 27.07 -2.16
CA HIS A 218 7.30 28.26 -1.33
C HIS A 218 5.88 28.24 -0.73
N HIS A 219 4.89 27.73 -1.47
CA HIS A 219 3.52 27.60 -0.96
C HIS A 219 3.43 26.54 0.13
N PHE A 220 4.16 25.43 -0.04
CA PHE A 220 4.21 24.37 0.96
C PHE A 220 4.95 24.82 2.24
N ALA A 221 6.00 25.62 2.10
CA ALA A 221 6.81 26.12 3.20
C ALA A 221 6.15 27.28 3.98
N ASP A 222 5.19 27.98 3.38
CA ASP A 222 4.50 29.09 4.05
C ASP A 222 3.39 28.57 4.98
N SER A 223 3.59 28.77 6.29
CA SER A 223 2.62 28.43 7.32
C SER A 223 1.40 29.36 7.35
N ASN A 224 1.49 30.54 6.73
CA ASN A 224 0.39 31.51 6.69
C ASN A 224 -0.61 31.23 5.57
N LEU A 225 -0.20 30.44 4.56
CA LEU A 225 -1.10 30.02 3.49
C LEU A 225 -2.00 28.87 3.94
N SER A 226 -3.31 29.06 3.74
CA SER A 226 -4.28 28.03 4.10
C SER A 226 -4.11 26.80 3.20
N SER A 227 -4.33 25.62 3.78
CA SER A 227 -4.30 24.38 3.01
C SER A 227 -5.31 24.38 1.87
N ALA A 228 -6.47 25.02 2.08
CA ALA A 228 -7.54 25.09 1.07
C ALA A 228 -7.09 25.89 -0.16
N ASP A 229 -6.45 27.04 0.04
CA ASP A 229 -5.99 27.89 -1.06
C ASP A 229 -4.90 27.19 -1.89
N ILE A 230 -3.96 26.51 -1.23
CA ILE A 230 -2.91 25.76 -1.94
C ILE A 230 -3.53 24.61 -2.74
N ILE A 231 -4.51 23.90 -2.17
CA ILE A 231 -5.23 22.82 -2.86
C ILE A 231 -5.97 23.35 -4.08
N GLU A 232 -6.67 24.48 -3.95
CA GLU A 232 -7.41 25.12 -5.03
C GLU A 232 -6.48 25.59 -6.16
N GLN A 233 -5.34 26.20 -5.82
CA GLN A 233 -4.34 26.61 -6.80
C GLN A 233 -3.76 25.40 -7.56
N MET A 234 -3.40 24.33 -6.86
CA MET A 234 -2.91 23.11 -7.49
C MET A 234 -3.99 22.43 -8.34
N HIS A 235 -5.25 22.43 -7.89
CA HIS A 235 -6.37 21.86 -8.63
C HIS A 235 -6.63 22.63 -9.93
N SER A 236 -6.66 23.95 -9.86
CA SER A 236 -6.97 24.83 -10.99
C SER A 236 -5.84 24.93 -12.02
N ARG A 237 -4.57 24.96 -11.59
CA ARG A 237 -3.43 25.12 -12.49
C ARG A 237 -2.94 23.82 -13.11
N GLU A 238 -2.94 22.74 -12.34
CA GLU A 238 -2.33 21.46 -12.76
C GLU A 238 -3.39 20.40 -13.15
N GLY A 239 -4.68 20.66 -12.90
CA GLY A 239 -5.75 19.70 -13.15
C GLY A 239 -5.75 18.48 -12.22
N TYR A 240 -4.98 18.50 -11.14
CA TYR A 240 -4.95 17.41 -10.15
C TYR A 240 -6.28 17.26 -9.43
N THR A 241 -6.72 16.05 -9.10
CA THR A 241 -7.92 15.88 -8.25
C THR A 241 -7.69 16.45 -6.84
N GLU A 242 -8.74 16.94 -6.18
CA GLU A 242 -8.65 17.52 -4.84
C GLU A 242 -7.99 16.56 -3.81
N LYS A 243 -8.35 15.28 -3.87
CA LYS A 243 -7.73 14.22 -3.05
C LYS A 243 -6.22 14.10 -3.31
N SER A 244 -5.80 14.23 -4.57
CA SER A 244 -4.40 14.24 -4.99
C SER A 244 -3.66 15.46 -4.42
N CYS A 245 -4.26 16.65 -4.48
CA CYS A 245 -3.69 17.88 -3.92
C CYS A 245 -3.48 17.77 -2.42
N ARG A 246 -4.50 17.31 -1.68
CA ARG A 246 -4.42 17.07 -0.22
C ARG A 246 -3.26 16.14 0.15
N SER A 247 -3.12 15.04 -0.59
CA SER A 247 -2.05 14.06 -0.39
C SER A 247 -0.65 14.64 -0.65
N ARG A 248 -0.48 15.43 -1.71
CA ARG A 248 0.79 16.08 -2.07
C ARG A 248 1.19 17.14 -1.06
N LEU A 249 0.25 18.04 -0.72
CA LEU A 249 0.44 19.10 0.27
C LEU A 249 0.89 18.54 1.62
N SER A 250 0.16 17.53 2.14
CA SER A 250 0.47 16.92 3.44
C SER A 250 1.88 16.32 3.48
N LYS A 251 2.28 15.60 2.42
CA LYS A 251 3.62 14.99 2.34
C LYS A 251 4.72 16.02 2.14
N ALA A 252 4.48 17.05 1.32
CA ALA A 252 5.44 18.12 1.10
C ALA A 252 5.70 18.91 2.39
N ARG A 253 4.64 19.29 3.11
CA ARG A 253 4.75 19.93 4.43
C ARG A 253 5.47 19.05 5.44
N LYS A 254 5.27 17.73 5.40
CA LYS A 254 6.03 16.79 6.24
C LYS A 254 7.53 16.85 5.92
N VAL A 255 7.91 16.74 4.65
CA VAL A 255 9.34 16.82 4.23
C VAL A 255 9.98 18.13 4.70
N ILE A 256 9.27 19.25 4.56
CA ILE A 256 9.76 20.57 4.97
C ILE A 256 9.84 20.67 6.50
N GLY A 257 8.81 20.23 7.21
CA GLY A 257 8.75 20.24 8.68
C GLY A 257 9.78 19.33 9.34
N ASP A 258 10.15 18.23 8.68
CA ASP A 258 11.22 17.33 9.11
C ASP A 258 12.63 17.89 8.83
N GLY A 259 12.74 19.08 8.21
CA GLY A 259 14.01 19.76 7.90
C GLY A 259 14.75 19.19 6.68
N LEU A 260 14.06 18.42 5.83
CA LEU A 260 14.68 17.64 4.74
C LEU A 260 14.66 18.36 3.39
N SER A 261 14.36 19.66 3.37
CA SER A 261 14.22 20.43 2.13
C SER A 261 15.45 20.39 1.23
N ILE A 262 16.65 20.59 1.79
CA ILE A 262 17.89 20.62 1.00
C ILE A 262 18.18 19.24 0.40
N GLU A 263 18.10 18.18 1.22
CA GLU A 263 18.30 16.81 0.76
C GLU A 263 17.28 16.41 -0.32
N ALA A 264 16.02 16.82 -0.14
CA ALA A 264 14.96 16.57 -1.10
C ALA A 264 15.23 17.25 -2.45
N LEU A 265 15.65 18.51 -2.43
CA LEU A 265 15.98 19.26 -3.63
C LEU A 265 17.23 18.72 -4.32
N MET A 266 18.23 18.24 -3.58
CA MET A 266 19.41 17.58 -4.16
C MET A 266 19.01 16.30 -4.89
N LEU A 267 18.19 15.45 -4.27
CA LEU A 267 17.68 14.23 -4.92
C LEU A 267 16.88 14.52 -6.19
N ILE A 268 16.13 15.63 -6.23
CA ILE A 268 15.42 16.07 -7.44
C ILE A 268 16.41 16.56 -8.49
N ALA A 269 17.39 17.37 -8.09
CA ALA A 269 18.40 17.93 -8.98
C ALA A 269 19.33 16.87 -9.59
N ASP A 270 19.48 15.70 -8.95
CA ASP A 270 20.26 14.57 -9.45
C ASP A 270 19.40 13.57 -10.27
N SER A 271 18.08 13.77 -10.34
CA SER A 271 17.17 12.87 -11.05
C SER A 271 17.38 12.94 -12.57
N GLY A 272 17.67 11.80 -13.20
CA GLY A 272 17.95 11.71 -14.64
C GLY A 272 16.73 11.87 -15.56
N ARG A 273 15.50 11.95 -15.03
CA ARG A 273 14.25 12.02 -15.82
C ARG A 273 13.49 13.35 -15.67
N ILE A 274 14.08 14.35 -15.02
CA ILE A 274 13.43 15.65 -14.77
C ILE A 274 13.78 16.67 -15.86
N GLN A 275 12.84 17.59 -16.15
CA GLN A 275 13.09 18.71 -17.06
C GLN A 275 14.18 19.65 -16.51
N ASP A 276 14.98 20.25 -17.40
CA ASP A 276 16.08 21.12 -17.02
C ASP A 276 15.62 22.37 -16.25
N SER A 277 14.42 22.89 -16.54
CA SER A 277 13.80 23.98 -15.80
C SER A 277 13.64 23.63 -14.31
N VAL A 278 13.07 22.46 -14.02
CA VAL A 278 12.84 21.96 -12.65
C VAL A 278 14.16 21.69 -11.93
N ARG A 279 15.16 21.15 -12.65
CA ARG A 279 16.52 20.95 -12.11
C ARG A 279 17.14 22.29 -11.69
N ASN A 280 17.07 23.30 -12.57
CA ASN A 280 17.62 24.63 -12.31
C ASN A 280 16.91 25.31 -11.15
N ASP A 281 15.59 25.21 -11.04
CA ASP A 281 14.83 25.79 -9.94
C ASP A 281 15.11 25.09 -8.60
N SER A 282 15.36 23.77 -8.63
CA SER A 282 15.84 23.03 -7.45
C SER A 282 17.19 23.57 -6.95
N LEU A 283 18.15 23.78 -7.86
CA LEU A 283 19.47 24.33 -7.52
C LEU A 283 19.39 25.77 -6.98
N LYS A 284 18.50 26.61 -7.55
CA LYS A 284 18.24 27.96 -7.03
C LYS A 284 17.70 27.90 -5.60
N LEU A 285 16.70 27.05 -5.34
CA LEU A 285 16.12 26.86 -4.01
C LEU A 285 17.17 26.39 -3.00
N ILE A 286 18.04 25.43 -3.36
CA ILE A 286 19.15 24.99 -2.50
C ILE A 286 20.04 26.18 -2.12
N SER A 287 20.49 26.97 -3.10
CA SER A 287 21.33 28.15 -2.85
C SER A 287 20.66 29.16 -1.89
N VAL A 288 19.35 29.38 -2.01
CA VAL A 288 18.60 30.26 -1.11
C VAL A 288 18.54 29.67 0.30
N LEU A 289 18.15 28.39 0.44
CA LEU A 289 17.98 27.73 1.73
C LEU A 289 19.31 27.60 2.49
N SER A 290 20.40 27.25 1.81
CA SER A 290 21.73 27.17 2.43
C SER A 290 22.21 28.52 2.98
N LYS A 291 21.89 29.64 2.30
CA LYS A 291 22.22 30.99 2.80
C LYS A 291 21.40 31.39 4.03
N THR A 292 20.15 30.95 4.12
CA THR A 292 19.28 31.21 5.28
C THR A 292 19.76 30.42 6.51
N VAL A 293 20.14 29.16 6.33
CA VAL A 293 20.68 28.31 7.41
C VAL A 293 21.98 28.93 7.98
N CYS A 294 22.87 29.44 7.12
CA CYS A 294 24.11 30.10 7.55
C CYS A 294 23.94 31.43 8.28
N LYS A 295 22.76 32.08 8.21
CA LYS A 295 22.47 33.36 8.91
C LYS A 295 21.84 33.19 10.28
N THR A 296 21.43 31.97 10.63
CA THR A 296 20.68 31.67 11.87
C THR A 296 21.56 30.93 12.90
N LEU A 297 22.83 30.68 12.54
CA LEU A 297 23.92 30.23 13.40
C LEU A 297 24.83 31.43 13.69
#